data_AF-A0A521EJS6-F1
#
_entry.id   AF-A0A521EJS6-F1
#
_cell.length_a   1.000
_cell.length_b   1.000
_cell.length_c   1.000
_cell.angle_alpha   90.00
_cell.angle_beta   90.00
_cell.angle_gamma   90.00
#
_symmetry.space_group_name_H-M   'P 1'
#
loop_
_entity.id
_entity.type
_entity.pdbx_description
1 polymer ?
#
loop_
_entity_poly.entity_id
_entity_poly.type
_entity_poly.pdbx_seq_one_letter_code
_entity_poly.pdbx_strand_id
1 'polypeptide(L)' 'MQLSEKDHQMLMTTLQSKSPEVLQVRMANALLLLADGLSVEDVAGLLFLDEETVSGWKRMFARRRAA' A
#
# COMPACT_ATOMS: atom_id res chain seq x y z
N MET A 1 -0.46 22.75 -1.41
CA MET A 1 -1.63 22.55 -2.30
C MET A 1 -2.76 22.02 -1.45
N GLN A 2 -3.99 22.52 -1.59
CA GLN A 2 -5.18 21.97 -0.93
C GLN A 2 -6.07 21.35 -2.00
N LEU A 3 -6.50 20.10 -1.80
CA LEU A 3 -7.44 19.41 -2.70
C LEU A 3 -8.86 19.87 -2.38
N SER A 4 -9.72 19.95 -3.42
CA SER A 4 -11.16 20.05 -3.18
C SER A 4 -11.67 18.72 -2.59
N GLU A 5 -12.79 18.74 -1.88
CA GLU A 5 -13.40 17.51 -1.34
C GLU A 5 -13.68 16.49 -2.44
N LYS A 6 -14.15 16.96 -3.60
CA LYS A 6 -14.43 16.12 -4.76
C LYS A 6 -13.17 15.46 -5.32
N ASP A 7 -12.07 16.21 -5.43
CA ASP A 7 -10.81 15.68 -5.94
C ASP A 7 -10.19 14.70 -4.94
N HIS A 8 -10.25 15.02 -3.64
CA HIS A 8 -9.82 14.12 -2.58
C HIS A 8 -10.58 12.79 -2.64
N GLN A 9 -11.92 12.83 -2.75
CA GLN A 9 -12.75 11.62 -2.83
C GLN A 9 -12.49 10.81 -4.10
N MET A 10 -12.28 11.49 -5.26
CA MET A 10 -11.91 10.82 -6.51
C MET A 10 -10.60 10.06 -6.33
N LEU A 11 -9.55 10.72 -5.83
CA LEU A 11 -8.23 10.11 -5.64
C LEU A 11 -8.29 8.93 -4.68
N MET A 12 -9.00 9.07 -3.55
CA MET A 12 -9.19 7.97 -2.60
C MET A 12 -9.93 6.79 -3.21
N THR A 13 -10.95 7.04 -4.03
CA THR A 13 -11.68 5.98 -4.75
C THR A 13 -10.77 5.24 -5.72
N THR A 14 -9.92 5.97 -6.46
CA THR A 14 -8.93 5.37 -7.36
C THR A 14 -7.93 4.50 -6.61
N LEU A 15 -7.38 5.00 -5.49
CA LEU A 15 -6.42 4.26 -4.65
C LEU A 15 -7.03 3.01 -4.01
N GLN A 16 -8.32 3.05 -3.67
CA GLN A 16 -9.06 1.94 -3.06
C GLN A 16 -9.67 0.97 -4.07
N SER A 17 -9.39 1.13 -5.37
CA SER A 17 -9.82 0.17 -6.39
C SER A 17 -9.35 -1.25 -6.03
N LYS A 18 -10.28 -2.21 -6.16
CA LYS A 18 -10.02 -3.63 -5.95
C LYS A 18 -9.58 -4.36 -7.23
N SER A 19 -9.30 -3.63 -8.31
CA SER A 19 -8.80 -4.27 -9.54
C SER A 19 -7.46 -4.96 -9.26
N PRO A 20 -7.25 -6.18 -9.80
CA PRO A 20 -6.03 -6.93 -9.53
C PRO A 20 -4.75 -6.15 -9.84
N GLU A 21 -4.75 -5.36 -10.91
CA GLU A 21 -3.59 -4.56 -11.35
C GLU A 21 -3.25 -3.47 -10.33
N VAL A 22 -4.26 -2.78 -9.79
CA VAL A 22 -4.04 -1.73 -8.78
C VAL A 22 -3.52 -2.35 -7.48
N LEU A 23 -4.09 -3.48 -7.06
CA LEU A 23 -3.64 -4.19 -5.87
C LEU A 23 -2.19 -4.67 -6.01
N GLN A 24 -1.81 -5.20 -7.17
CA GLN A 24 -0.44 -5.64 -7.44
C GLN A 24 0.56 -4.48 -7.38
N VAL A 25 0.24 -3.33 -7.99
CA VAL A 25 1.09 -2.14 -7.95
C VAL A 25 1.25 -1.63 -6.52
N ARG A 26 0.16 -1.57 -5.73
CA ARG A 26 0.24 -1.14 -4.32
C ARG A 26 1.06 -2.09 -3.47
N MET A 27 0.92 -3.39 -3.67
CA MET A 27 1.74 -4.40 -3.00
C MET A 27 3.22 -4.23 -3.36
N ALA A 28 3.55 -4.02 -4.63
CA ALA A 28 4.92 -3.79 -5.07
C ALA A 28 5.51 -2.53 -4.41
N ASN A 29 4.79 -1.42 -4.41
CA ASN A 29 5.21 -0.18 -3.75
C ASN A 29 5.45 -0.39 -2.25
N ALA A 30 4.52 -1.06 -1.55
CA ALA A 30 4.67 -1.34 -0.13
C ALA A 30 5.93 -2.17 0.16
N LEU A 31 6.18 -3.22 -0.61
CA LEU A 31 7.32 -4.10 -0.42
C LEU A 31 8.66 -3.40 -0.69
N LEU A 32 8.72 -2.49 -1.67
CA LEU A 32 9.90 -1.67 -1.94
C LEU A 32 10.18 -0.70 -0.79
N LEU A 33 9.18 0.04 -0.31
CA LEU A 33 9.34 0.96 0.81
C LEU A 33 9.78 0.24 2.10
N LEU A 34 9.21 -0.94 2.36
CA LEU A 34 9.64 -1.79 3.48
C LEU A 34 11.10 -2.26 3.33
N ALA A 35 11.55 -2.53 2.09
CA ALA A 35 12.94 -2.90 1.82
C ALA A 35 13.90 -1.72 2.01
N ASP A 36 13.45 -0.50 1.77
CA ASP A 36 14.18 0.75 2.03
C ASP A 36 14.22 1.11 3.53
N GLY A 37 13.61 0.30 4.39
CA GLY A 37 13.71 0.39 5.84
C GLY A 37 12.57 1.13 6.52
N LEU A 38 11.51 1.51 5.80
CA LEU A 38 10.34 2.13 6.42
C LEU A 38 9.58 1.12 7.30
N SER A 39 8.94 1.63 8.35
CA SER A 39 8.09 0.81 9.21
C SER A 39 6.78 0.43 8.51
N VAL A 40 6.08 -0.58 9.04
CA VAL A 40 4.74 -0.95 8.53
C VAL A 40 3.75 0.21 8.69
N GLU A 41 3.81 0.92 9.81
CA GLU A 41 2.98 2.09 10.12
C GLU A 41 3.20 3.20 9.09
N ASP A 42 4.47 3.56 8.83
CA ASP A 42 4.82 4.60 7.84
C ASP A 42 4.31 4.22 6.44
N VAL A 43 4.54 2.97 6.02
CA VAL A 43 4.10 2.50 4.70
C VAL A 43 2.58 2.48 4.58
N ALA A 44 1.87 2.07 5.64
CA ALA A 44 0.41 2.08 5.67
C ALA A 44 -0.13 3.52 5.52
N GLY A 45 0.46 4.47 6.25
CA GLY A 45 0.14 5.89 6.14
C GLY A 45 0.40 6.46 4.74
N LEU A 46 1.57 6.20 4.17
CA LEU A 46 1.96 6.69 2.83
C LEU A 46 1.09 6.14 1.71
N LEU A 47 0.60 4.91 1.85
CA LEU A 47 -0.17 4.22 0.80
C LEU A 47 -1.67 4.20 1.05
N PHE A 48 -2.15 4.91 2.07
CA PHE A 48 -3.56 4.94 2.49
C PHE A 48 -4.14 3.54 2.65
N LEU A 49 -3.44 2.73 3.44
CA LEU A 49 -3.77 1.36 3.79
C LEU A 49 -3.90 1.24 5.31
N ASP A 50 -4.55 0.17 5.75
CA ASP A 50 -4.41 -0.31 7.12
C ASP A 50 -3.10 -1.10 7.29
N GLU A 51 -2.54 -1.07 8.50
CA GLU A 51 -1.30 -1.76 8.85
C GLU A 51 -1.41 -3.29 8.72
N GLU A 52 -2.61 -3.86 8.86
CA GLU A 52 -2.84 -5.30 8.76
C GLU A 52 -2.61 -5.78 7.31
N THR A 53 -3.10 -5.02 6.32
CA THR A 53 -2.87 -5.28 4.89
C THR A 53 -1.38 -5.27 4.56
N VAL A 54 -0.65 -4.23 4.98
CA VAL A 54 0.80 -4.11 4.74
C VAL A 54 1.57 -5.23 5.45
N SER A 55 1.21 -5.55 6.70
CA SER A 55 1.76 -6.67 7.45
C SER A 55 1.50 -8.02 6.77
N GLY A 56 0.30 -8.21 6.23
CA GLY A 56 -0.07 -9.37 5.43
C GLY A 56 0.84 -9.55 4.23
N TRP A 57 1.06 -8.48 3.45
CA TRP A 57 1.93 -8.49 2.27
C TRP A 57 3.38 -8.80 2.63
N LYS A 58 3.91 -8.15 3.67
CA LYS A 58 5.27 -8.43 4.20
C LYS A 58 5.46 -9.91 4.53
N ARG A 59 4.49 -10.52 5.23
CA ARG A 59 4.52 -11.95 5.58
C ARG A 59 4.48 -12.87 4.36
N MET A 60 3.60 -12.57 3.40
CA MET A 60 3.49 -13.36 2.16
C MET A 60 4.79 -13.34 1.36
N PHE A 61 5.42 -12.17 1.23
CA PHE A 61 6.68 -12.04 0.49
C PHE A 61 7.85 -12.71 1.23
N ALA A 62 7.95 -12.53 2.54
CA ALA A 62 8.99 -13.17 3.35
C ALA A 62 8.94 -14.70 3.27
N ARG A 63 7.74 -15.30 3.26
CA ARG A 63 7.55 -16.75 3.07
C ARG A 63 8.05 -17.23 1.71
N ARG A 64 7.87 -16.45 0.64
CA ARG A 64 8.38 -16.78 -0.70
C ARG A 64 9.89 -16.71 -0.81
N ARG A 65 10.56 -15.88 0.00
CA ARG A 65 12.03 -15.83 0.06
C ARG A 65 12.65 -17.02 0.80
N ALA A 66 11.87 -17.67 1.68
CA ALA A 66 12.32 -18.80 2.49
C ALA A 66 12.06 -20.17 1.83
N ALA A 67 11.39 -20.19 0.67
CA ALA A 67 11.17 -21.36 -0.18
C ALA A 67 12.12 -21.31 -1.38
#